data_AF-A0A735MGZ0-F1
#
_entry.id   AF-A0A735MGZ0-F1
#
_cell.length_a   1.000
_cell.length_b   1.000
_cell.length_c   1.000
_cell.angle_alpha   90.00
_cell.angle_beta   90.00
_cell.angle_gamma   90.00
#
_symmetry.space_group_name_H-M   'P 1'
#
loop_
_entity.id
_entity.type
_entity.pdbx_description
1 polymer ?
#
loop_
_entity_poly.entity_id
_entity_poly.type
_entity_poly.pdbx_seq_one_letter_code
_entity_poly.pdbx_strand_id
1 'polypeptide(L)'
;LVNDSGIPNDNLTNNVRPQFQVTVPTDVNEVRLSIDGGKTWFNATPGATPGVWDYTWLTDVANGSHTLTVEATDAAGNKATQKLEFTIDTMLSEPTIALDSTDDSGTKGDNLTNVNKPTFILGNIDADARYVTVEVQHGGTKETLTATKGATGIWSVIPTGTWADGSYTLTVKVEDEAGNVKHSAPL
;
A
#
# COMPACT_ATOMS: atom_id res chain seq x y z
N LEU A 1 6.97 5.17 13.39
CA LEU A 1 7.06 5.73 12.03
C LEU A 1 5.95 6.77 11.89
N VAL A 2 6.23 8.00 11.45
CA VAL A 2 5.25 9.09 11.40
C VAL A 2 4.44 9.05 10.11
N ASN A 3 5.11 8.83 8.99
CA ASN A 3 4.49 8.67 7.67
C ASN A 3 4.25 7.19 7.34
N ASP A 4 3.75 6.45 8.33
CA ASP A 4 3.19 5.11 8.15
C ASP A 4 1.99 5.19 7.19
N SER A 5 1.89 4.29 6.22
CA SER A 5 0.86 4.37 5.18
C SER A 5 0.13 3.04 5.03
N GLY A 6 -1.08 3.07 4.47
CA GLY A 6 -1.88 1.86 4.37
C GLY A 6 -2.51 1.48 5.71
N ILE A 7 -2.01 0.45 6.41
CA ILE A 7 -2.53 0.03 7.72
C ILE A 7 -1.89 0.85 8.84
N PRO A 8 -2.67 1.51 9.72
CA PRO A 8 -2.08 2.31 10.79
C PRO A 8 -1.33 1.49 11.85
N ASN A 9 -0.10 1.91 12.16
CA ASN A 9 0.77 1.40 13.22
C ASN A 9 1.34 -0.01 12.98
N ASP A 10 1.52 -0.42 11.74
CA ASP A 10 2.19 -1.69 11.39
C ASP A 10 3.68 -1.49 11.03
N ASN A 11 4.15 -0.24 10.95
CA ASN A 11 5.50 0.15 10.50
C ASN A 11 5.80 -0.25 9.05
N LEU A 12 4.77 -0.27 8.20
CA LEU A 12 4.86 -0.46 6.76
C LEU A 12 4.51 0.85 6.05
N THR A 13 5.36 1.28 5.12
CA THR A 13 5.11 2.52 4.38
C THR A 13 5.50 2.43 2.93
N ASN A 14 4.79 3.13 2.05
CA ASN A 14 5.20 3.37 0.68
C ASN A 14 6.00 4.67 0.50
N ASN A 15 6.37 5.31 1.61
CA ASN A 15 7.18 6.52 1.57
C ASN A 15 8.67 6.19 1.59
N VAL A 16 9.36 6.46 0.47
CA VAL A 16 10.82 6.28 0.34
C VAL A 16 11.65 7.17 1.26
N ARG A 17 11.05 8.20 1.87
CA ARG A 17 11.69 9.09 2.84
C ARG A 17 11.00 8.95 4.20
N PRO A 18 11.33 7.91 4.96
CA PRO A 18 10.67 7.65 6.22
C PRO A 18 10.92 8.80 7.20
N GLN A 19 9.87 9.15 7.95
CA GLN A 19 9.88 10.16 8.98
C GLN A 19 9.70 9.49 10.34
N PHE A 20 10.55 9.82 11.30
CA PHE A 20 10.48 9.31 12.65
C PHE A 20 10.35 10.44 13.64
N GLN A 21 9.53 10.18 14.67
CA GLN A 21 9.47 10.97 15.87
C GLN A 21 10.00 10.10 17.02
N VAL A 22 10.92 10.66 17.79
CA VAL A 22 11.57 10.02 18.92
C VAL A 22 11.19 10.78 20.18
N THR A 23 10.76 10.07 21.20
CA THR A 23 10.52 10.64 22.53
C THR A 23 11.63 10.20 23.47
N VAL A 24 12.25 11.17 24.14
CA VAL A 24 13.35 10.99 25.09
C VAL A 24 13.10 11.81 26.35
N PRO A 25 13.76 11.48 27.47
CA PRO A 25 13.85 12.37 28.62
C PRO A 25 14.34 13.77 28.25
N THR A 26 13.90 14.79 28.99
CA THR A 26 14.18 16.20 28.65
C THR A 26 15.63 16.64 28.89
N ASP A 27 16.43 15.83 29.57
CA ASP A 27 17.87 16.03 29.82
C ASP A 27 18.76 15.52 28.67
N VAL A 28 18.18 14.87 27.65
CA VAL A 28 18.85 14.51 26.40
C VAL A 28 19.15 15.77 25.58
N ASN A 29 20.40 15.92 25.16
CA ASN A 29 20.86 17.06 24.35
C ASN A 29 21.13 16.69 22.89
N GLU A 30 21.20 15.41 22.56
CA GLU A 30 21.48 14.93 21.21
C GLU A 30 20.75 13.62 20.92
N VAL A 31 20.08 13.56 19.78
CA VAL A 31 19.46 12.34 19.24
C VAL A 31 19.98 12.13 17.82
N ARG A 32 20.47 10.91 17.53
CA ARG A 32 20.92 10.50 16.21
C ARG A 32 20.22 9.23 15.76
N LEU A 33 20.00 9.10 14.46
CA LEU A 33 19.36 7.93 13.85
C LEU A 33 20.25 7.31 12.77
N SER A 34 20.15 6.01 12.62
CA SER A 34 20.87 5.21 11.61
C SER A 34 19.98 4.08 11.10
N ILE A 35 20.09 3.73 9.82
CA ILE A 35 19.39 2.57 9.21
C ILE A 35 20.35 1.52 8.66
N ASP A 36 21.66 1.74 8.78
CA ASP A 36 22.71 0.89 8.20
C ASP A 36 23.57 0.19 9.27
N GLY A 37 22.99 0.03 10.47
CA GLY A 37 23.66 -0.59 11.61
C GLY A 37 24.70 0.31 12.27
N GLY A 38 24.56 1.63 12.17
CA GLY A 38 25.42 2.61 12.82
C GLY A 38 26.68 2.98 12.02
N LYS A 39 26.72 2.70 10.71
CA LYS A 39 27.82 3.14 9.84
C LYS A 39 27.66 4.62 9.48
N THR A 40 26.42 5.05 9.24
CA THR A 40 26.05 6.45 9.05
C THR A 40 25.03 6.87 10.10
N TRP A 41 25.17 8.11 10.58
CA TRP A 41 24.32 8.71 11.60
C TRP A 41 23.84 10.07 11.14
N PHE A 42 22.57 10.34 11.41
CA PHE A 42 21.93 11.62 11.11
C PHE A 42 21.37 12.22 12.39
N ASN A 43 21.58 13.51 12.59
CA ASN A 43 21.09 14.20 13.78
C ASN A 43 19.60 14.52 13.60
N ALA A 44 18.81 14.16 14.60
CA ALA A 44 17.42 14.60 14.70
C ALA A 44 17.36 16.10 15.04
N THR A 45 16.23 16.71 14.75
CA THR A 45 15.94 18.10 15.15
C THR A 45 14.99 18.10 16.35
N PRO A 46 15.23 18.90 17.39
CA PRO A 46 14.26 19.07 18.48
C PRO A 46 12.92 19.57 17.93
N GLY A 47 11.84 18.93 18.32
CA GLY A 47 10.49 19.35 18.02
C GLY A 47 10.03 20.51 18.91
N ALA A 48 8.78 20.94 18.72
CA ALA A 48 8.18 22.01 19.52
C ALA A 48 7.93 21.61 20.99
N THR A 49 7.75 20.31 21.24
CA THR A 49 7.55 19.76 22.58
C THR A 49 8.89 19.30 23.16
N PRO A 50 9.29 19.74 24.36
CA PRO A 50 10.52 19.27 25.00
C PRO A 50 10.56 17.74 25.10
N GLY A 51 11.71 17.14 24.75
CA GLY A 51 11.89 15.69 24.73
C GLY A 51 11.35 14.99 23.47
N VAL A 52 10.71 15.71 22.54
CA VAL A 52 10.31 15.18 21.24
C VAL A 52 11.30 15.62 20.17
N TRP A 53 11.75 14.70 19.34
CA TRP A 53 12.70 14.94 18.26
C TRP A 53 12.18 14.34 16.97
N ASP A 54 12.36 15.06 15.86
CA ASP A 54 11.89 14.65 14.54
C ASP A 54 13.05 14.49 13.58
N TYR A 55 12.96 13.49 12.71
CA TYR A 55 13.89 13.32 11.59
C TYR A 55 13.16 12.76 10.37
N THR A 56 13.41 13.37 9.21
CA THR A 56 12.93 12.89 7.91
C THR A 56 14.14 12.58 7.05
N TRP A 57 14.19 11.37 6.48
CA TRP A 57 15.26 11.01 5.54
C TRP A 57 15.25 11.95 4.32
N LEU A 58 16.40 12.53 4.00
CA LEU A 58 16.51 13.49 2.89
C LEU A 58 16.70 12.82 1.53
N THR A 59 17.22 11.59 1.54
CA THR A 59 17.43 10.76 0.36
C THR A 59 16.53 9.54 0.42
N ASP A 60 16.15 9.05 -0.75
CA ASP A 60 15.32 7.87 -0.88
C ASP A 60 16.03 6.65 -0.28
N VAL A 61 15.32 5.93 0.57
CA VAL A 61 15.72 4.65 1.15
C VAL A 61 15.13 3.54 0.28
N ALA A 62 15.92 2.51 0.03
CA ALA A 62 15.51 1.41 -0.85
C ALA A 62 14.29 0.65 -0.30
N ASN A 63 13.53 0.03 -1.21
CA ASN A 63 12.45 -0.90 -0.87
C ASN A 63 12.97 -2.06 -0.02
N GLY A 64 12.15 -2.54 0.91
CA GLY A 64 12.42 -3.70 1.77
C GLY A 64 12.42 -3.37 3.26
N SER A 65 12.79 -4.36 4.06
CA SER A 65 12.87 -4.24 5.52
C SER A 65 14.15 -3.54 5.96
N HIS A 66 14.01 -2.70 6.98
CA HIS A 66 15.07 -1.89 7.57
C HIS A 66 15.03 -1.96 9.09
N THR A 67 16.18 -1.73 9.72
CA THR A 67 16.26 -1.56 11.17
C THR A 67 16.75 -0.16 11.49
N LEU A 68 15.84 0.68 11.98
CA LEU A 68 16.19 1.96 12.57
C LEU A 68 16.89 1.72 13.90
N THR A 69 18.07 2.31 14.06
CA THR A 69 18.78 2.42 15.34
C THR A 69 18.79 3.88 15.76
N VAL A 70 18.36 4.16 16.98
CA VAL A 70 18.34 5.49 17.57
C VAL A 70 19.32 5.53 18.73
N GLU A 71 20.21 6.52 18.76
CA GLU A 71 21.10 6.81 19.88
C GLU A 71 20.72 8.17 20.48
N ALA A 72 20.50 8.20 21.79
CA ALA A 72 20.28 9.41 22.56
C ALA A 72 21.45 9.62 23.53
N THR A 73 21.96 10.85 23.61
CA THR A 73 23.04 11.25 24.52
C THR A 73 22.56 12.39 25.42
N ASP A 74 22.85 12.31 26.72
CA ASP A 74 22.55 13.37 27.69
C ASP A 74 23.71 14.37 27.87
N ALA A 75 23.48 15.43 28.64
CA ALA A 75 24.50 16.44 28.94
C ALA A 75 25.74 15.89 29.69
N ALA A 76 25.61 14.78 30.41
CA ALA A 76 26.70 14.11 31.09
C ALA A 76 27.47 13.13 30.18
N GLY A 77 26.99 12.92 28.95
CA GLY A 77 27.56 12.00 27.98
C GLY A 77 27.08 10.54 28.12
N ASN A 78 26.06 10.27 28.94
CA ASN A 78 25.46 8.95 28.99
C ASN A 78 24.70 8.67 27.71
N LYS A 79 24.80 7.44 27.21
CA LYS A 79 24.18 7.01 25.95
C LYS A 79 23.16 5.91 26.17
N ALA A 80 22.05 6.01 25.45
CA ALA A 80 21.06 4.94 25.32
C ALA A 80 20.77 4.67 23.84
N THR A 81 20.54 3.40 23.51
CA THR A 81 20.24 2.96 22.15
C THR A 81 18.94 2.17 22.11
N GLN A 82 18.12 2.41 21.09
CA GLN A 82 16.89 1.65 20.80
C GLN A 82 16.84 1.27 19.33
N LYS A 83 16.06 0.22 19.02
CA LYS A 83 15.86 -0.25 17.65
C LYS A 83 14.37 -0.35 17.32
N LEU A 84 14.05 -0.09 16.05
CA LEU A 84 12.73 -0.27 15.47
C LEU A 84 12.88 -0.93 14.10
N GLU A 85 12.17 -2.03 13.87
CA GLU A 85 12.03 -2.63 12.55
C GLU A 85 10.89 -1.93 11.80
N PHE A 86 11.11 -1.64 10.52
CA PHE A 86 10.10 -1.08 9.62
C PHE A 86 10.36 -1.54 8.20
N THR A 87 9.34 -1.51 7.36
CA THR A 87 9.45 -1.91 5.95
C THR A 87 9.01 -0.76 5.06
N ILE A 88 9.79 -0.50 4.01
CA ILE A 88 9.37 0.37 2.91
C ILE A 88 8.89 -0.54 1.79
N ASP A 89 7.61 -0.45 1.44
CA ASP A 89 7.06 -1.14 0.27
C ASP A 89 6.40 -0.15 -0.70
N THR A 90 7.04 -0.01 -1.85
CA THR A 90 6.68 0.90 -2.95
C THR A 90 6.20 0.13 -4.18
N MET A 91 6.07 -1.19 -4.08
CA MET A 91 5.75 -2.05 -5.19
C MET A 91 4.31 -2.49 -5.13
N LEU A 92 3.63 -2.42 -6.28
CA LEU A 92 2.34 -3.03 -6.48
C LEU A 92 2.21 -3.36 -7.97
N SER A 93 1.84 -4.61 -8.26
CA SER A 93 1.61 -5.12 -9.60
C SER A 93 0.42 -4.44 -10.28
N GLU A 94 0.49 -4.29 -11.61
CA GLU A 94 -0.65 -3.81 -12.39
C GLU A 94 -1.70 -4.92 -12.51
N PRO A 95 -2.92 -4.74 -11.95
CA PRO A 95 -3.93 -5.79 -11.97
C PRO A 95 -4.49 -6.00 -13.38
N THR A 96 -5.06 -7.18 -13.62
CA THR A 96 -5.76 -7.49 -14.88
C THR A 96 -7.21 -7.89 -14.62
N ILE A 97 -8.04 -7.78 -15.65
CA ILE A 97 -9.44 -8.19 -15.64
C ILE A 97 -9.78 -8.89 -16.96
N ALA A 98 -10.56 -9.95 -16.87
CA ALA A 98 -11.08 -10.68 -18.02
C ALA A 98 -12.51 -11.17 -17.74
N LEU A 99 -13.33 -11.24 -18.78
CA LEU A 99 -14.61 -11.94 -18.72
C LEU A 99 -14.36 -13.44 -18.51
N ASP A 100 -15.07 -14.06 -17.56
CA ASP A 100 -14.94 -15.50 -17.32
C ASP A 100 -15.34 -16.28 -18.58
N SER A 101 -14.49 -17.20 -19.00
CA SER A 101 -14.73 -18.01 -20.21
C SER A 101 -16.03 -18.81 -20.17
N THR A 102 -16.61 -19.08 -19.01
CA THR A 102 -17.91 -19.76 -18.87
C THR A 102 -19.08 -18.83 -19.17
N ASP A 103 -18.92 -17.53 -18.91
CA ASP A 103 -19.91 -16.49 -19.18
C ASP A 103 -19.68 -15.79 -20.53
N ASP A 104 -18.54 -16.00 -21.18
CA ASP A 104 -18.19 -15.44 -22.49
C ASP A 104 -18.93 -16.14 -23.65
N SER A 105 -20.15 -15.72 -23.97
CA SER A 105 -21.03 -16.44 -24.91
C SER A 105 -20.57 -16.32 -26.38
N GLY A 106 -20.79 -17.34 -27.20
CA GLY A 106 -20.46 -17.25 -28.63
C GLY A 106 -18.96 -17.37 -28.89
N THR A 107 -18.33 -16.34 -29.44
CA THR A 107 -16.89 -16.34 -29.78
C THR A 107 -16.07 -16.00 -28.55
N LYS A 108 -15.24 -16.93 -28.08
CA LYS A 108 -14.42 -16.69 -26.88
C LYS A 108 -13.35 -15.62 -27.11
N GLY A 109 -13.16 -14.76 -26.13
CA GLY A 109 -12.14 -13.71 -26.07
C GLY A 109 -12.50 -12.44 -26.82
N ASP A 110 -13.73 -12.28 -27.30
CA ASP A 110 -14.21 -11.05 -27.94
C ASP A 110 -14.87 -10.07 -26.96
N ASN A 111 -14.92 -10.43 -25.67
CA ASN A 111 -15.55 -9.69 -24.57
C ASN A 111 -17.05 -9.40 -24.79
N LEU A 112 -17.74 -10.23 -25.58
CA LEU A 112 -19.16 -10.10 -25.85
C LEU A 112 -19.95 -11.25 -25.21
N THR A 113 -20.98 -10.92 -24.43
CA THR A 113 -21.80 -11.94 -23.78
C THR A 113 -23.29 -11.62 -23.81
N ASN A 114 -24.12 -12.67 -23.89
CA ASN A 114 -25.55 -12.63 -23.64
C ASN A 114 -25.93 -12.94 -22.18
N VAL A 115 -24.95 -13.22 -21.32
CA VAL A 115 -25.13 -13.38 -19.88
C VAL A 115 -25.24 -11.99 -19.26
N ASN A 116 -26.41 -11.68 -18.70
CA ASN A 116 -26.69 -10.35 -18.12
C ASN A 116 -26.18 -10.18 -16.68
N LYS A 117 -25.51 -11.19 -16.12
CA LYS A 117 -24.83 -11.12 -14.83
C LYS A 117 -23.50 -11.88 -14.91
N PRO A 118 -22.57 -11.44 -15.78
CA PRO A 118 -21.35 -12.18 -16.05
C PRO A 118 -20.37 -12.10 -14.88
N THR A 119 -19.55 -13.12 -14.75
CA THR A 119 -18.42 -13.17 -13.81
C THR A 119 -17.19 -12.61 -14.50
N PHE A 120 -16.45 -11.76 -13.79
CA PHE A 120 -15.13 -11.29 -14.23
C PHE A 120 -14.05 -11.84 -13.31
N ILE A 121 -12.98 -12.36 -13.90
CA ILE A 121 -11.82 -12.87 -13.19
C ILE A 121 -10.74 -11.79 -13.16
N LEU A 122 -10.16 -11.58 -11.98
CA LEU A 122 -9.12 -10.59 -11.75
C LEU A 122 -7.77 -11.31 -11.56
N GLY A 123 -6.74 -10.80 -12.22
CA GLY A 123 -5.40 -11.36 -12.20
C GLY A 123 -4.37 -10.36 -11.70
N ASN A 124 -3.16 -10.87 -11.47
CA ASN A 124 -2.00 -10.08 -11.05
C ASN A 124 -2.25 -9.22 -9.80
N ILE A 125 -2.98 -9.80 -8.84
CA ILE A 125 -3.27 -9.19 -7.54
C ILE A 125 -2.23 -9.71 -6.55
N ASP A 126 -1.42 -8.81 -6.00
CA ASP A 126 -0.37 -9.17 -5.05
C ASP A 126 -0.93 -9.74 -3.75
N ALA A 127 -0.09 -10.49 -3.02
CA ALA A 127 -0.53 -11.27 -1.85
C ALA A 127 -0.98 -10.38 -0.69
N ASP A 128 -0.36 -9.20 -0.59
CA ASP A 128 -0.61 -8.11 0.35
C ASP A 128 -1.65 -7.11 -0.16
N ALA A 129 -2.38 -7.43 -1.24
CA ALA A 129 -3.54 -6.62 -1.63
C ALA A 129 -4.60 -6.60 -0.51
N ARG A 130 -4.94 -5.40 -0.04
CA ARG A 130 -5.90 -5.15 1.03
C ARG A 130 -7.30 -4.82 0.49
N TYR A 131 -7.37 -4.00 -0.55
CA TYR A 131 -8.62 -3.64 -1.21
C TYR A 131 -8.55 -3.97 -2.70
N VAL A 132 -9.51 -4.74 -3.19
CA VAL A 132 -9.67 -5.07 -4.61
C VAL A 132 -11.09 -4.72 -5.03
N THR A 133 -11.22 -3.75 -5.90
CA THR A 133 -12.52 -3.23 -6.37
C THR A 133 -12.53 -3.11 -7.88
N VAL A 134 -13.71 -3.10 -8.47
CA VAL A 134 -13.91 -2.88 -9.90
C VAL A 134 -14.86 -1.70 -10.08
N GLU A 135 -14.37 -0.63 -10.72
CA GLU A 135 -15.20 0.45 -11.21
C GLU A 135 -15.84 -0.01 -12.53
N VAL A 136 -17.16 0.10 -12.62
CA VAL A 136 -17.92 -0.21 -13.82
C VAL A 136 -18.56 1.09 -14.32
N GLN A 137 -18.32 1.42 -15.58
CA GLN A 137 -18.91 2.58 -16.23
C GLN A 137 -19.89 2.14 -17.33
N HIS A 138 -21.10 2.68 -17.30
CA HIS A 138 -22.14 2.43 -18.29
C HIS A 138 -23.03 3.65 -18.48
N GLY A 139 -23.25 4.10 -19.73
CA GLY A 139 -24.16 5.22 -20.00
C GLY A 139 -23.83 6.51 -19.24
N GLY A 140 -22.58 6.72 -18.84
CA GLY A 140 -22.13 7.85 -18.03
C GLY A 140 -22.28 7.70 -16.52
N THR A 141 -22.90 6.62 -16.02
CA THR A 141 -22.92 6.29 -14.60
C THR A 141 -21.71 5.43 -14.23
N LYS A 142 -21.31 5.50 -12.95
CA LYS A 142 -20.25 4.69 -12.37
C LYS A 142 -20.80 3.93 -11.17
N GLU A 143 -20.46 2.66 -11.06
CA GLU A 143 -20.64 1.85 -9.87
C GLU A 143 -19.31 1.22 -9.44
N THR A 144 -19.19 0.90 -8.16
CA THR A 144 -18.01 0.20 -7.64
C THR A 144 -18.45 -1.12 -7.04
N LEU A 145 -17.86 -2.19 -7.52
CA LEU A 145 -18.07 -3.55 -7.05
C LEU A 145 -16.87 -3.99 -6.22
N THR A 146 -17.11 -4.66 -5.10
CA THR A 146 -16.05 -5.29 -4.31
C THR A 146 -15.75 -6.67 -4.85
N ALA A 147 -14.49 -6.95 -5.17
CA ALA A 147 -14.06 -8.28 -5.61
C ALA A 147 -13.99 -9.25 -4.43
N THR A 148 -14.17 -10.53 -4.70
CA THR A 148 -14.07 -11.61 -3.71
C THR A 148 -12.94 -12.55 -4.08
N LYS A 149 -12.13 -12.94 -3.09
CA LYS A 149 -11.11 -13.99 -3.26
C LYS A 149 -11.75 -15.35 -2.97
N GLY A 150 -11.86 -16.19 -3.99
CA GLY A 150 -12.35 -17.56 -3.85
C GLY A 150 -11.37 -18.45 -3.06
N ALA A 151 -11.82 -19.65 -2.67
CA ALA A 151 -11.02 -20.60 -1.90
C ALA A 151 -9.73 -21.08 -2.63
N THR A 152 -9.71 -21.00 -3.96
CA THR A 152 -8.54 -21.30 -4.80
C THR A 152 -7.57 -20.13 -4.93
N GLY A 153 -7.85 -18.99 -4.26
CA GLY A 153 -7.06 -17.76 -4.34
C GLY A 153 -7.36 -16.88 -5.55
N ILE A 154 -8.24 -17.31 -6.45
CA ILE A 154 -8.68 -16.54 -7.62
C ILE A 154 -9.61 -15.41 -7.17
N TRP A 155 -9.30 -14.19 -7.59
CA TRP A 155 -10.17 -13.04 -7.38
C TRP A 155 -11.21 -12.96 -8.50
N SER A 156 -12.46 -12.69 -8.13
CA SER A 156 -13.53 -12.45 -9.09
C SER A 156 -14.48 -11.36 -8.63
N VAL A 157 -15.25 -10.83 -9.56
CA VAL A 157 -16.37 -9.93 -9.28
C VAL A 157 -17.58 -10.35 -10.11
N ILE A 158 -18.76 -10.23 -9.51
CA ILE A 158 -20.04 -10.48 -10.17
C ILE A 158 -20.90 -9.24 -9.92
N PRO A 159 -21.58 -8.70 -10.95
CA PRO A 159 -22.53 -7.60 -10.78
C PRO A 159 -23.55 -7.90 -9.69
N THR A 160 -23.99 -6.88 -8.94
CA THR A 160 -24.99 -7.08 -7.88
C THR A 160 -26.36 -7.43 -8.45
N GLY A 161 -26.74 -6.78 -9.55
CA GLY A 161 -27.96 -7.01 -10.33
C GLY A 161 -27.68 -7.47 -11.77
N THR A 162 -28.74 -7.65 -12.54
CA THR A 162 -28.64 -7.90 -13.98
C THR A 162 -28.37 -6.59 -14.71
N TRP A 163 -27.45 -6.60 -15.66
CA TRP A 163 -27.14 -5.51 -16.55
C TRP A 163 -28.06 -5.52 -17.78
N ALA A 164 -28.32 -4.33 -18.31
CA ALA A 164 -29.04 -4.16 -19.57
C ALA A 164 -28.08 -4.31 -20.75
N ASP A 165 -28.61 -4.46 -21.95
CA ASP A 165 -27.79 -4.48 -23.16
C ASP A 165 -27.02 -3.16 -23.31
N GLY A 166 -25.74 -3.27 -23.65
CA GLY A 166 -24.90 -2.12 -23.93
C GLY A 166 -23.42 -2.39 -23.74
N SER A 167 -22.62 -1.35 -23.93
CA SER A 167 -21.20 -1.38 -23.63
C SER A 167 -20.96 -0.97 -22.17
N TYR A 168 -20.11 -1.71 -21.50
CA TYR A 168 -19.64 -1.48 -20.15
C TYR A 168 -18.12 -1.37 -20.20
N THR A 169 -17.55 -0.43 -19.47
CA THR A 169 -16.10 -0.33 -19.29
C THR A 169 -15.78 -0.68 -17.84
N LEU A 170 -14.89 -1.65 -17.64
CA LEU A 170 -14.53 -2.10 -16.30
C LEU A 170 -13.06 -1.80 -16.01
N THR A 171 -12.75 -1.28 -14.83
CA THR A 171 -11.38 -1.02 -14.38
C THR A 171 -11.19 -1.53 -12.97
N VAL A 172 -10.19 -2.38 -12.76
CA VAL A 172 -9.82 -2.85 -11.42
C VAL A 172 -9.02 -1.76 -10.72
N LYS A 173 -9.27 -1.56 -9.44
CA LYS A 173 -8.42 -0.80 -8.52
C LYS A 173 -7.97 -1.72 -7.39
N VAL A 174 -6.66 -1.80 -7.20
CA VAL A 174 -6.02 -2.50 -6.08
C VAL A 174 -5.31 -1.51 -5.18
N GLU A 175 -5.43 -1.71 -3.88
CA GLU A 175 -4.62 -1.08 -2.84
C GLU A 175 -4.03 -2.16 -1.93
N ASP A 176 -2.74 -2.10 -1.63
CA ASP A 176 -2.04 -3.04 -0.76
C ASP A 176 -1.97 -2.59 0.71
N GLU A 177 -1.30 -3.37 1.55
CA GLU A 177 -1.10 -3.10 2.98
C GLU A 177 -0.25 -1.85 3.23
N ALA A 178 0.70 -1.53 2.36
CA ALA A 178 1.52 -0.31 2.41
C ALA A 178 0.79 0.92 1.87
N GLY A 179 -0.36 0.74 1.23
CA GLY A 179 -1.17 1.79 0.62
C GLY A 179 -0.72 2.20 -0.78
N ASN A 180 0.07 1.38 -1.48
CA ASN A 180 0.26 1.56 -2.92
C ASN A 180 -1.06 1.34 -3.65
N VAL A 181 -1.30 2.06 -4.74
CA VAL A 181 -2.54 1.95 -5.53
C VAL A 181 -2.21 1.76 -7.01
N LYS A 182 -2.84 0.76 -7.63
CA LYS A 182 -2.76 0.50 -9.08
C LYS A 182 -4.13 0.26 -9.68
N HIS A 183 -4.21 0.52 -10.99
CA HIS A 183 -5.41 0.30 -11.78
C HIS A 183 -5.07 -0.59 -12.97
N SER A 184 -6.03 -1.41 -13.41
CA SER A 184 -5.87 -2.20 -14.63
C SER A 184 -6.01 -1.30 -15.86
N ALA A 185 -5.58 -1.80 -17.02
CA ALA A 185 -6.16 -1.36 -18.27
C ALA A 185 -7.70 -1.61 -18.26
N PRO A 186 -8.50 -0.74 -18.90
CA PRO A 186 -9.92 -0.98 -19.03
C PRO A 186 -10.21 -2.23 -19.87
N LEU A 187 -11.20 -3.03 -19.44
CA LEU A 187 -11.85 -4.06 -20.26
C LEU A 187 -12.99 -3.45 -21.06
#